data_AF-A0AB74UYG2-F1
#
_entry.id   AF-A0AB74UYG2-F1
#
_cell.length_a   1.000
_cell.length_b   1.000
_cell.length_c   1.000
_cell.angle_alpha   90.00
_cell.angle_beta   90.00
_cell.angle_gamma   90.00
#
_symmetry.space_group_name_H-M   'P 1'
#
loop_
_entity.id
_entity.type
_entity.pdbx_description
1 polymer ?
#
loop_
_entity_poly.entity_id
_entity_poly.type
_entity_poly.pdbx_seq_one_letter_code
_entity_poly.pdbx_strand_id
1 'polypeptide(L)'
;MFHHHAIHAAARQLAAVAALLLLAFAGMASAQDGRPVPASADNAVTADPSGWLQTSTPSGRIDIDNPFFASLGSNGRSCDSCHRQAEGWTISAAEVRERFRQSNGTDPIFALVDGAVSPLADVSSVYARRIAYAMLLKRGVLRIGMPMPAHAEFRLTAVDDPYGYASARELSLFRRPLPATNLIWDTAVMWDGRETFAPFKPPMDAGIDIGDIDASLASQARDAILGHEQAGSVPDAAVIDRIVEFESHLFTAQSIDRQAGRLNDDGGMGGASILGQQRFWVGINDTFDNDPTGEPFDPRAMRLFDSWNDPRASLSRDPRDRARAAIARGEQLFNHMPIDISGVAGLNDVTGVPVIHGSCSSCHNAPNIGNHSVALPVNIGIADASRRTPDLPLYTLTRYSTGEVVRTTDPGLAMLTGKWADIGKFKGPILRGLAARAPYFHNGSAATLMDVVDFYDSRFNIGMSAGQKSDLVAFLSAL
;
A
#
# COMPACT_ATOMS: atom_id res chain seq x y z
N MET A 1 -50.60 39.20 -54.30
CA MET A 1 -49.51 39.10 -55.31
C MET A 1 -48.22 39.55 -54.64
N PHE A 2 -47.25 38.63 -54.59
CA PHE A 2 -45.82 38.82 -54.33
C PHE A 2 -45.38 39.48 -53.01
N HIS A 3 -45.15 38.68 -51.97
CA HIS A 3 -43.90 38.66 -51.17
C HIS A 3 -44.00 37.57 -50.08
N HIS A 4 -43.98 36.29 -50.50
CA HIS A 4 -43.88 35.16 -49.56
C HIS A 4 -42.95 34.05 -50.06
N HIS A 5 -41.95 34.41 -50.86
CA HIS A 5 -40.92 33.49 -51.38
C HIS A 5 -39.54 34.15 -51.30
N ALA A 6 -39.02 34.33 -50.09
CA ALA A 6 -37.62 34.74 -49.90
C ALA A 6 -36.98 34.28 -48.57
N ILE A 7 -37.63 33.41 -47.79
CA ILE A 7 -37.10 32.99 -46.46
C ILE A 7 -36.75 31.49 -46.40
N HIS A 8 -37.15 30.68 -47.39
CA HIS A 8 -36.84 29.25 -47.41
C HIS A 8 -35.62 28.84 -48.25
N ALA A 9 -34.97 29.79 -48.96
CA ALA A 9 -33.76 29.51 -49.73
C ALA A 9 -32.45 29.74 -48.93
N ALA A 10 -32.43 30.74 -48.04
CA ALA A 10 -31.24 31.06 -47.24
C ALA A 10 -30.99 30.06 -46.08
N ALA A 11 -32.04 29.42 -45.55
CA ALA A 11 -31.92 28.44 -44.48
C ALA A 11 -31.36 27.08 -44.95
N ARG A 12 -31.44 26.75 -46.25
CA ARG A 12 -30.91 25.50 -46.81
C ARG A 12 -29.43 25.57 -47.22
N GLN A 13 -28.92 26.77 -47.53
CA GLN A 13 -27.48 26.95 -47.87
C GLN A 13 -26.59 27.11 -46.63
N LEU A 14 -27.10 27.64 -45.51
CA LEU A 14 -26.36 27.70 -44.23
C LEU A 14 -26.25 26.32 -43.54
N ALA A 15 -27.21 25.42 -43.75
CA ALA A 15 -27.14 24.06 -43.24
C ALA A 15 -26.13 23.17 -44.02
N ALA A 16 -25.92 23.43 -45.30
CA ALA A 16 -24.97 22.67 -46.13
C ALA A 16 -23.51 23.06 -45.88
N VAL A 17 -23.23 24.34 -45.56
CA VAL A 17 -21.87 24.80 -45.24
C VAL A 17 -21.48 24.43 -43.80
N ALA A 18 -22.43 24.40 -42.86
CA ALA A 18 -22.19 23.86 -41.53
C ALA A 18 -21.93 22.34 -41.54
N ALA A 19 -22.61 21.58 -42.42
CA ALA A 19 -22.39 20.14 -42.56
C ALA A 19 -21.04 19.79 -43.21
N LEU A 20 -20.51 20.63 -44.11
CA LEU A 20 -19.18 20.42 -44.71
C LEU A 20 -18.01 20.93 -43.85
N LEU A 21 -18.25 21.85 -42.90
CA LEU A 21 -17.25 22.25 -41.90
C LEU A 21 -17.25 21.36 -40.64
N LEU A 22 -18.33 20.60 -40.40
CA LEU A 22 -18.39 19.56 -39.35
C LEU A 22 -17.86 18.19 -39.79
N LEU A 23 -17.54 18.01 -41.07
CA LEU A 23 -16.93 16.78 -41.63
C LEU A 23 -15.42 16.90 -41.93
N ALA A 24 -14.80 18.05 -41.62
CA ALA A 24 -13.36 18.26 -41.78
C ALA A 24 -12.55 18.22 -40.47
N PHE A 25 -13.20 17.96 -39.32
CA PHE A 25 -12.54 17.76 -38.02
C PHE A 25 -12.71 16.35 -37.44
N ALA A 26 -13.11 15.39 -38.27
CA ALA A 26 -13.11 13.97 -37.94
C ALA A 26 -12.02 13.27 -38.77
N GLY A 27 -10.75 13.45 -38.40
CA GLY A 27 -9.66 12.91 -39.21
C GLY A 27 -8.25 13.35 -38.83
N MET A 28 -7.97 13.57 -37.55
CA MET A 28 -6.59 13.48 -37.04
C MET A 28 -6.64 12.69 -35.74
N ALA A 29 -6.90 11.39 -35.89
CA ALA A 29 -6.34 10.43 -34.95
C ALA A 29 -4.83 10.70 -34.97
N SER A 30 -4.29 11.15 -33.84
CA SER A 30 -2.85 11.09 -33.61
C SER A 30 -2.41 9.70 -34.05
N ALA A 31 -1.49 9.65 -35.02
CA ALA A 31 -0.79 8.42 -35.34
C ALA A 31 -0.19 7.93 -34.02
N GLN A 32 -0.84 6.94 -33.42
CA GLN A 32 -0.21 6.10 -32.43
C GLN A 32 0.98 5.53 -33.17
N ASP A 33 2.18 5.96 -32.77
CA ASP A 33 3.40 5.23 -33.09
C ASP A 33 3.11 3.79 -32.69
N GLY A 34 2.90 2.94 -33.70
CA GLY A 34 2.58 1.53 -33.58
C GLY A 34 3.80 0.76 -33.09
N ARG A 35 4.28 1.12 -31.90
CA ARG A 35 5.15 0.26 -31.12
C ARG A 35 4.29 -0.93 -30.71
N PRO A 36 4.73 -2.17 -30.98
CA PRO A 36 3.96 -3.34 -30.63
C PRO A 36 3.74 -3.33 -29.12
N VAL A 37 2.50 -3.11 -28.70
CA VAL A 37 2.03 -3.62 -27.41
C VAL A 37 2.29 -5.12 -27.49
N PRO A 38 3.11 -5.71 -26.59
CA PRO A 38 3.30 -7.15 -26.61
C PRO A 38 1.93 -7.79 -26.45
N ALA A 39 1.45 -8.44 -27.50
CA ALA A 39 0.43 -9.45 -27.36
C ALA A 39 1.14 -10.72 -26.84
N SER A 40 1.48 -10.74 -25.56
CA SER A 40 1.42 -11.95 -24.74
C SER A 40 0.32 -11.65 -23.70
N ALA A 41 -0.72 -12.45 -23.48
CA ALA A 41 -0.65 -13.74 -22.78
C ALA A 41 0.22 -13.74 -21.50
N ASP A 42 0.73 -12.60 -21.03
CA ASP A 42 1.37 -12.45 -19.72
C ASP A 42 0.41 -11.78 -18.75
N ASN A 43 -0.27 -12.58 -17.95
CA ASN A 43 -1.11 -12.12 -16.82
C ASN A 43 -0.28 -11.46 -15.68
N ALA A 44 1.00 -11.19 -15.94
CA ALA A 44 2.01 -10.74 -15.00
C ALA A 44 2.36 -9.25 -15.14
N VAL A 45 1.89 -8.55 -16.18
CA VAL A 45 2.17 -7.12 -16.39
C VAL A 45 0.86 -6.33 -16.40
N THR A 46 0.79 -5.28 -15.57
CA THR A 46 -0.41 -4.45 -15.44
C THR A 46 -0.08 -2.97 -15.47
N ALA A 47 -0.93 -2.18 -16.12
CA ALA A 47 -0.78 -0.73 -16.14
C ALA A 47 -1.24 -0.11 -14.81
N ASP A 48 -0.50 0.89 -14.34
CA ASP A 48 -0.79 1.68 -13.16
C ASP A 48 -0.71 3.19 -13.51
N PRO A 49 -1.04 4.11 -12.59
CA PRO A 49 -0.99 5.55 -12.86
C PRO A 49 0.38 6.09 -13.31
N SER A 50 1.48 5.45 -12.93
CA SER A 50 2.87 5.85 -13.20
C SER A 50 3.51 5.09 -14.36
N GLY A 51 2.98 3.93 -14.74
CA GLY A 51 3.43 3.19 -15.92
C GLY A 51 2.94 1.75 -15.97
N TRP A 52 3.88 0.81 -15.91
CA TRP A 52 3.57 -0.62 -15.88
C TRP A 52 4.31 -1.34 -14.75
N LEU A 53 3.52 -2.00 -13.91
CA LEU A 53 3.94 -2.94 -12.90
C LEU A 53 4.17 -4.32 -13.52
N GLN A 54 5.17 -5.04 -13.03
CA GLN A 54 5.38 -6.44 -13.38
C GLN A 54 5.43 -7.29 -12.12
N THR A 55 4.79 -8.45 -12.17
CA THR A 55 5.00 -9.57 -11.25
C THR A 55 5.79 -10.66 -11.95
N SER A 56 6.86 -11.14 -11.34
CA SER A 56 7.59 -12.32 -11.81
C SER A 56 7.43 -13.47 -10.83
N THR A 57 7.36 -14.68 -11.39
CA THR A 57 7.34 -15.96 -10.65
C THR A 57 8.45 -16.87 -11.22
N PRO A 58 8.91 -17.89 -10.48
CA PRO A 58 9.90 -18.84 -10.99
C PRO A 58 9.45 -19.57 -12.28
N SER A 59 8.14 -19.78 -12.46
CA SER A 59 7.58 -20.46 -13.63
C SER A 59 7.29 -19.53 -14.81
N GLY A 60 7.47 -18.21 -14.63
CA GLY A 60 7.17 -17.19 -15.63
C GLY A 60 5.66 -16.94 -15.84
N ARG A 61 4.79 -17.57 -15.04
CA ARG A 61 3.33 -17.38 -15.08
C ARG A 61 2.72 -17.43 -13.68
N ILE A 62 1.55 -16.84 -13.53
CA ILE A 62 0.76 -16.91 -12.29
C ILE A 62 -0.04 -18.22 -12.30
N ASP A 63 0.13 -19.04 -11.27
CA ASP A 63 -0.63 -20.27 -11.08
C ASP A 63 -2.05 -19.97 -10.57
N ILE A 64 -2.97 -19.70 -11.49
CA ILE A 64 -4.38 -19.39 -11.16
C ILE A 64 -5.17 -20.59 -10.65
N ASP A 65 -4.62 -21.81 -10.73
CA ASP A 65 -5.21 -23.04 -10.18
C ASP A 65 -4.79 -23.27 -8.71
N ASN A 66 -3.99 -22.36 -8.14
CA ASN A 66 -3.59 -22.39 -6.74
C ASN A 66 -4.79 -22.12 -5.80
N PRO A 67 -4.86 -22.75 -4.60
CA PRO A 67 -5.92 -22.48 -3.63
C PRO A 67 -6.07 -21.01 -3.21
N PHE A 68 -5.04 -20.18 -3.41
CA PHE A 68 -5.10 -18.73 -3.25
C PHE A 68 -6.27 -18.09 -4.03
N PHE A 69 -6.62 -18.65 -5.18
CA PHE A 69 -7.72 -18.18 -6.04
C PHE A 69 -9.06 -18.86 -5.75
N ALA A 70 -9.06 -19.93 -4.95
CA ALA A 70 -10.27 -20.67 -4.62
C ALA A 70 -11.03 -20.00 -3.49
N SER A 71 -12.36 -20.00 -3.57
CA SER A 71 -13.21 -19.64 -2.43
C SER A 71 -13.27 -20.83 -1.49
N LEU A 72 -12.59 -20.74 -0.35
CA LEU A 72 -12.50 -21.80 0.66
C LEU A 72 -13.54 -21.61 1.77
N GLY A 73 -14.12 -20.41 1.86
CA GLY A 73 -15.20 -20.10 2.80
C GLY A 73 -16.60 -20.03 2.20
N SER A 74 -17.53 -19.51 2.99
CA SER A 74 -18.98 -19.52 2.70
C SER A 74 -19.50 -18.27 2.00
N ASN A 75 -18.70 -17.19 1.94
CA ASN A 75 -19.15 -15.90 1.41
C ASN A 75 -18.68 -15.62 -0.04
N GLY A 76 -18.04 -16.59 -0.70
CA GLY A 76 -17.61 -16.50 -2.09
C GLY A 76 -16.29 -15.74 -2.29
N ARG A 77 -15.65 -15.24 -1.22
CA ARG A 77 -14.31 -14.66 -1.30
C ARG A 77 -13.24 -15.72 -1.44
N SER A 78 -12.14 -15.32 -2.06
CA SER A 78 -10.82 -15.95 -2.05
C SER A 78 -9.76 -14.92 -1.65
N CYS A 79 -8.50 -15.31 -1.43
CA CYS A 79 -7.40 -14.36 -1.21
C CYS A 79 -7.32 -13.31 -2.34
N ASP A 80 -7.49 -13.74 -3.60
CA ASP A 80 -7.50 -12.85 -4.77
C ASP A 80 -8.61 -11.77 -4.70
N SER A 81 -9.70 -11.98 -3.95
CA SER A 81 -10.73 -10.93 -3.77
C SER A 81 -10.17 -9.63 -3.20
N CYS A 82 -9.08 -9.69 -2.42
CA CYS A 82 -8.39 -8.54 -1.82
C CYS A 82 -6.91 -8.40 -2.24
N HIS A 83 -6.36 -9.37 -2.96
CA HIS A 83 -4.94 -9.40 -3.36
C HIS A 83 -4.81 -9.52 -4.88
N ARG A 84 -5.35 -8.52 -5.59
CA ARG A 84 -5.44 -8.51 -7.05
C ARG A 84 -4.09 -8.22 -7.64
N GLN A 85 -3.62 -9.07 -8.55
CA GLN A 85 -2.36 -8.83 -9.28
C GLN A 85 -2.36 -7.44 -9.95
N ALA A 86 -3.51 -7.03 -10.50
CA ALA A 86 -3.65 -5.75 -11.20
C ALA A 86 -3.40 -4.52 -10.30
N GLU A 87 -3.62 -4.67 -9.00
CA GLU A 87 -3.44 -3.61 -8.00
C GLU A 87 -2.16 -3.84 -7.18
N GLY A 88 -1.21 -4.60 -7.74
CA GLY A 88 0.05 -4.95 -7.08
C GLY A 88 -0.12 -5.85 -5.85
N TRP A 89 -1.00 -6.84 -5.98
CA TRP A 89 -1.34 -7.87 -4.98
C TRP A 89 -2.04 -7.35 -3.72
N THR A 90 -2.76 -6.24 -3.85
CA THR A 90 -3.63 -5.65 -2.82
C THR A 90 -4.94 -5.19 -3.51
N ILE A 91 -5.57 -4.14 -3.00
CA ILE A 91 -6.65 -3.39 -3.66
C ILE A 91 -6.26 -1.91 -3.77
N SER A 92 -6.82 -1.23 -4.76
CA SER A 92 -6.92 0.23 -4.76
C SER A 92 -8.35 0.66 -4.51
N ALA A 93 -8.53 1.86 -3.94
CA ALA A 93 -9.88 2.40 -3.78
C ALA A 93 -10.55 2.67 -5.16
N ALA A 94 -9.75 2.88 -6.22
CA ALA A 94 -10.27 3.08 -7.57
C ALA A 94 -10.87 1.79 -8.15
N GLU A 95 -10.16 0.67 -8.04
CA GLU A 95 -10.61 -0.64 -8.49
C GLU A 95 -11.85 -1.11 -7.73
N VAL A 96 -11.86 -0.93 -6.40
CA VAL A 96 -13.02 -1.29 -5.57
C VAL A 96 -14.27 -0.52 -5.99
N ARG A 97 -14.15 0.79 -6.28
CA ARG A 97 -15.29 1.58 -6.79
C ARG A 97 -15.79 1.05 -8.12
N GLU A 98 -14.91 0.54 -8.97
CA GLU A 98 -15.31 -0.03 -10.24
C GLU A 98 -16.04 -1.36 -10.06
N ARG A 99 -15.53 -2.27 -9.21
CA ARG A 99 -16.24 -3.50 -8.82
C ARG A 99 -17.61 -3.22 -8.22
N PHE A 100 -17.74 -2.17 -7.42
CA PHE A 100 -19.04 -1.75 -6.89
C PHE A 100 -20.01 -1.35 -8.01
N ARG A 101 -19.56 -0.57 -8.99
CA ARG A 101 -20.40 -0.13 -10.12
C ARG A 101 -20.85 -1.33 -10.97
N GLN A 102 -19.95 -2.26 -11.23
CA GLN A 102 -20.21 -3.42 -12.07
C GLN A 102 -21.16 -4.43 -11.40
N SER A 103 -20.98 -4.65 -10.09
CA SER A 103 -21.76 -5.64 -9.33
C SER A 103 -22.95 -5.06 -8.59
N ASN A 104 -23.13 -3.73 -8.58
CA ASN A 104 -24.05 -3.06 -7.64
C ASN A 104 -23.79 -3.44 -6.17
N GLY A 105 -22.51 -3.60 -5.82
CA GLY A 105 -22.04 -3.96 -4.48
C GLY A 105 -22.31 -5.41 -4.07
N THR A 106 -22.45 -6.34 -5.03
CA THR A 106 -22.62 -7.79 -4.74
C THR A 106 -21.36 -8.61 -5.00
N ASP A 107 -20.29 -8.01 -5.50
CA ASP A 107 -19.01 -8.69 -5.62
C ASP A 107 -18.54 -9.20 -4.24
N PRO A 108 -17.92 -10.39 -4.12
CA PRO A 108 -17.52 -10.99 -2.85
C PRO A 108 -16.66 -10.09 -1.93
N ILE A 109 -15.92 -9.11 -2.46
CA ILE A 109 -15.18 -8.18 -1.59
C ILE A 109 -16.13 -7.37 -0.68
N PHE A 110 -17.38 -7.15 -1.11
CA PHE A 110 -18.44 -6.47 -0.37
C PHE A 110 -19.14 -7.43 0.60
N ALA A 111 -18.38 -8.09 1.47
CA ALA A 111 -18.91 -8.92 2.55
C ALA A 111 -19.19 -8.07 3.81
N LEU A 112 -20.24 -8.42 4.58
CA LEU A 112 -20.57 -7.72 5.82
C LEU A 112 -19.53 -7.90 6.93
N VAL A 113 -18.86 -9.07 6.95
CA VAL A 113 -17.93 -9.44 8.03
C VAL A 113 -16.83 -8.39 8.24
N ASP A 114 -16.27 -7.87 7.16
CA ASP A 114 -15.11 -6.97 7.17
C ASP A 114 -15.09 -5.93 6.03
N GLY A 115 -15.81 -6.14 4.92
CA GLY A 115 -15.91 -5.15 3.84
C GLY A 115 -16.79 -3.96 4.22
N ALA A 116 -17.71 -4.16 5.17
CA ALA A 116 -18.64 -3.15 5.64
C ALA A 116 -18.10 -2.35 6.84
N VAL A 117 -18.65 -1.15 7.01
CA VAL A 117 -18.38 -0.27 8.17
C VAL A 117 -18.87 -0.87 9.50
N SER A 118 -19.82 -1.79 9.43
CA SER A 118 -20.31 -2.60 10.55
C SER A 118 -20.80 -3.96 10.01
N PRO A 119 -20.64 -5.05 10.78
CA PRO A 119 -21.27 -6.34 10.47
C PRO A 119 -22.81 -6.30 10.42
N LEU A 120 -23.41 -5.24 10.97
CA LEU A 120 -24.86 -5.03 11.03
C LEU A 120 -25.36 -4.03 9.98
N ALA A 121 -24.50 -3.59 9.05
CA ALA A 121 -24.85 -2.58 8.05
C ALA A 121 -25.98 -3.07 7.11
N ASP A 122 -26.87 -2.15 6.73
CA ASP A 122 -27.93 -2.44 5.77
C ASP A 122 -27.36 -2.59 4.35
N VAL A 123 -27.66 -3.72 3.72
CA VAL A 123 -27.25 -4.06 2.34
C VAL A 123 -28.44 -4.42 1.45
N SER A 124 -29.66 -4.05 1.88
CA SER A 124 -30.94 -4.35 1.22
C SER A 124 -31.11 -3.71 -0.15
N SER A 125 -30.39 -2.61 -0.42
CA SER A 125 -30.43 -1.87 -1.68
C SER A 125 -29.04 -1.42 -2.11
N VAL A 126 -28.88 -1.03 -3.38
CA VAL A 126 -27.61 -0.49 -3.90
C VAL A 126 -27.20 0.78 -3.14
N TYR A 127 -28.17 1.62 -2.77
CA TYR A 127 -27.90 2.81 -1.96
C TYR A 127 -27.42 2.42 -0.55
N ALA A 128 -28.09 1.48 0.10
CA ALA A 128 -27.70 0.98 1.42
C ALA A 128 -26.29 0.37 1.38
N ARG A 129 -25.99 -0.47 0.38
CA ARG A 129 -24.64 -1.03 0.15
C ARG A 129 -23.57 0.04 -0.03
N ARG A 130 -23.88 1.14 -0.73
CA ARG A 130 -22.91 2.24 -0.88
C ARG A 130 -22.53 2.87 0.46
N ILE A 131 -23.46 2.95 1.40
CA ILE A 131 -23.21 3.41 2.77
C ILE A 131 -22.48 2.32 3.56
N ALA A 132 -22.97 1.08 3.50
CA ALA A 132 -22.38 -0.06 4.19
C ALA A 132 -20.90 -0.24 3.86
N TYR A 133 -20.50 -0.07 2.60
CA TYR A 133 -19.12 -0.27 2.13
C TYR A 133 -18.35 1.05 1.94
N ALA A 134 -18.79 2.16 2.56
CA ALA A 134 -18.24 3.49 2.31
C ALA A 134 -16.72 3.58 2.57
N MET A 135 -16.23 2.94 3.64
CA MET A 135 -14.81 2.94 3.98
C MET A 135 -13.98 2.15 2.96
N LEU A 136 -14.46 0.99 2.54
CA LEU A 136 -13.83 0.19 1.49
C LEU A 136 -13.78 0.98 0.16
N LEU A 137 -14.88 1.64 -0.23
CA LEU A 137 -14.97 2.45 -1.46
C LEU A 137 -14.09 3.71 -1.46
N LYS A 138 -13.97 4.35 -0.30
CA LYS A 138 -13.27 5.64 -0.18
C LYS A 138 -11.78 5.44 0.07
N ARG A 139 -11.42 4.49 0.94
CA ARG A 139 -10.07 4.33 1.50
C ARG A 139 -9.42 2.99 1.14
N GLY A 140 -10.13 2.06 0.51
CA GLY A 140 -9.57 0.72 0.24
C GLY A 140 -9.20 -0.03 1.51
N VAL A 141 -9.96 0.18 2.60
CA VAL A 141 -9.72 -0.44 3.91
C VAL A 141 -10.80 -1.47 4.20
N LEU A 142 -10.39 -2.56 4.85
CA LEU A 142 -11.26 -3.52 5.50
C LEU A 142 -11.40 -3.17 6.98
N ARG A 143 -12.54 -3.52 7.55
CA ARG A 143 -12.81 -3.45 8.99
C ARG A 143 -12.27 -4.71 9.66
N ILE A 144 -11.29 -4.55 10.52
CA ILE A 144 -10.75 -5.60 11.37
C ILE A 144 -11.42 -5.49 12.74
N GLY A 145 -12.31 -6.44 13.02
CA GLY A 145 -13.00 -6.56 14.30
C GLY A 145 -12.09 -7.19 15.36
N MET A 146 -11.79 -6.47 16.44
CA MET A 146 -10.95 -7.00 17.52
C MET A 146 -11.53 -6.68 18.90
N PRO A 147 -11.69 -7.67 19.79
CA PRO A 147 -12.07 -7.40 21.18
C PRO A 147 -10.92 -6.68 21.90
N MET A 148 -11.26 -5.92 22.94
CA MET A 148 -10.24 -5.43 23.87
C MET A 148 -9.46 -6.60 24.49
N PRO A 149 -8.11 -6.57 24.51
CA PRO A 149 -7.33 -7.67 25.07
C PRO A 149 -7.63 -7.84 26.56
N ALA A 150 -7.88 -9.08 26.99
CA ALA A 150 -8.23 -9.39 28.37
C ALA A 150 -7.14 -8.99 29.38
N HIS A 151 -5.87 -8.96 28.93
CA HIS A 151 -4.69 -8.61 29.71
C HIS A 151 -4.19 -7.18 29.46
N ALA A 152 -5.01 -6.32 28.83
CA ALA A 152 -4.59 -4.95 28.52
C ALA A 152 -4.28 -4.13 29.78
N GLU A 153 -3.22 -3.33 29.72
CA GLU A 153 -2.87 -2.29 30.69
C GLU A 153 -3.84 -1.09 30.65
N PHE A 154 -4.82 -1.15 29.76
CA PHE A 154 -5.76 -0.07 29.49
C PHE A 154 -7.17 -0.59 29.24
N ARG A 155 -8.13 0.31 29.38
CA ARG A 155 -9.53 0.09 29.06
C ARG A 155 -10.04 1.13 28.07
N LEU A 156 -11.02 0.74 27.28
CA LEU A 156 -11.82 1.65 26.48
C LEU A 156 -12.79 2.41 27.39
N THR A 157 -12.67 3.74 27.45
CA THR A 157 -13.53 4.59 28.29
C THR A 157 -14.55 5.39 27.49
N ALA A 158 -14.26 5.69 26.21
CA ALA A 158 -15.21 6.30 25.30
C ALA A 158 -14.92 5.92 23.85
N VAL A 159 -15.96 5.95 23.02
CA VAL A 159 -15.89 5.73 21.57
C VAL A 159 -16.69 6.82 20.88
N ASP A 160 -16.06 7.52 19.94
CA ASP A 160 -16.74 8.32 18.92
C ASP A 160 -16.68 7.53 17.61
N ASP A 161 -17.70 6.69 17.36
CA ASP A 161 -17.81 5.85 16.17
C ASP A 161 -18.95 6.34 15.27
N PRO A 162 -18.66 6.80 14.04
CA PRO A 162 -19.69 7.27 13.11
C PRO A 162 -20.66 6.17 12.66
N TYR A 163 -20.34 4.89 12.90
CA TYR A 163 -21.16 3.75 12.47
C TYR A 163 -21.91 3.07 13.61
N GLY A 164 -21.67 3.47 14.86
CA GLY A 164 -22.41 3.01 16.04
C GLY A 164 -22.25 1.52 16.38
N TYR A 165 -21.16 0.88 15.95
CA TYR A 165 -20.90 -0.55 16.21
C TYR A 165 -19.77 -0.77 17.23
N ALA A 166 -18.72 0.04 17.18
CA ALA A 166 -17.50 -0.22 17.92
C ALA A 166 -17.69 -0.10 19.44
N SER A 167 -17.17 -1.09 20.18
CA SER A 167 -17.23 -1.15 21.64
C SER A 167 -16.05 -1.96 22.19
N ALA A 168 -15.93 -2.06 23.52
CA ALA A 168 -14.88 -2.90 24.13
C ALA A 168 -15.00 -4.39 23.75
N ARG A 169 -16.20 -4.86 23.35
CA ARG A 169 -16.39 -6.22 22.86
C ARG A 169 -15.80 -6.41 21.47
N GLU A 170 -15.81 -5.36 20.65
CA GLU A 170 -15.27 -5.38 19.30
C GLU A 170 -15.04 -3.95 18.80
N LEU A 171 -13.78 -3.56 18.64
CA LEU A 171 -13.40 -2.33 17.95
C LEU A 171 -13.58 -2.52 16.43
N SER A 172 -13.77 -1.41 15.71
CA SER A 172 -13.77 -1.39 14.24
C SER A 172 -12.49 -0.71 13.74
N LEU A 173 -11.46 -1.50 13.46
CA LEU A 173 -10.15 -1.01 13.04
C LEU A 173 -10.08 -1.03 11.51
N PHE A 174 -10.00 0.14 10.86
CA PHE A 174 -10.02 0.22 9.40
C PHE A 174 -8.60 0.17 8.84
N ARG A 175 -8.25 -0.97 8.23
CA ARG A 175 -6.90 -1.26 7.76
C ARG A 175 -6.91 -1.72 6.31
N ARG A 176 -5.95 -1.26 5.53
CA ARG A 176 -5.67 -1.71 4.17
C ARG A 176 -5.15 -3.15 4.18
N PRO A 177 -5.57 -4.02 3.26
CA PRO A 177 -4.85 -5.26 3.02
C PRO A 177 -3.44 -4.96 2.54
N LEU A 178 -2.43 -5.61 3.13
CA LEU A 178 -1.05 -5.50 2.65
C LEU A 178 -0.88 -6.29 1.34
N PRO A 179 0.13 -5.97 0.52
CA PRO A 179 0.39 -6.73 -0.70
C PRO A 179 0.80 -8.18 -0.41
N ALA A 180 0.21 -9.16 -1.11
CA ALA A 180 0.61 -10.58 -1.06
C ALA A 180 1.71 -10.88 -2.09
N THR A 181 2.81 -10.13 -2.01
CA THR A 181 3.98 -10.26 -2.90
C THR A 181 5.19 -9.66 -2.21
N ASN A 182 6.40 -10.08 -2.60
CA ASN A 182 7.66 -9.68 -2.00
C ASN A 182 7.81 -10.15 -0.53
N LEU A 183 7.02 -11.14 -0.11
CA LEU A 183 6.85 -11.53 1.29
C LEU A 183 8.08 -12.19 1.92
N ILE A 184 8.99 -12.75 1.11
CA ILE A 184 10.25 -13.33 1.61
C ILE A 184 11.19 -12.29 2.24
N TRP A 185 10.88 -10.99 2.10
CA TRP A 185 11.60 -9.88 2.71
C TRP A 185 10.81 -9.18 3.83
N ASP A 186 9.65 -9.74 4.21
CA ASP A 186 8.93 -9.27 5.39
C ASP A 186 9.66 -9.72 6.66
N THR A 187 9.57 -8.86 7.67
CA THR A 187 10.13 -9.07 9.02
C THR A 187 9.03 -9.14 10.07
N ALA A 188 7.80 -8.84 9.66
CA ALA A 188 6.58 -8.91 10.45
C ALA A 188 5.38 -9.02 9.51
N VAL A 189 4.39 -9.84 9.87
CA VAL A 189 3.19 -10.10 9.06
C VAL A 189 2.00 -9.32 9.62
N MET A 190 1.26 -8.65 8.74
CA MET A 190 0.22 -7.65 9.03
C MET A 190 0.74 -6.32 9.60
N TRP A 191 -0.05 -5.25 9.45
CA TRP A 191 0.31 -3.91 9.90
C TRP A 191 0.68 -3.83 11.39
N ASP A 192 -0.04 -4.58 12.23
CA ASP A 192 0.13 -4.63 13.68
C ASP A 192 0.90 -5.88 14.14
N GLY A 193 1.42 -6.68 13.20
CA GLY A 193 2.23 -7.85 13.54
C GLY A 193 1.47 -9.08 14.04
N ARG A 194 0.14 -9.07 14.03
CA ARG A 194 -0.66 -10.12 14.72
C ARG A 194 -0.46 -11.54 14.21
N GLU A 195 0.09 -11.72 13.01
CA GLU A 195 0.37 -13.02 12.42
C GLU A 195 1.85 -13.42 12.48
N THR A 196 2.71 -12.61 13.10
CA THR A 196 4.13 -12.94 13.21
C THR A 196 4.35 -14.04 14.26
N PHE A 197 4.85 -15.20 13.82
CA PHE A 197 5.29 -16.31 14.66
C PHE A 197 6.69 -16.00 15.21
N ALA A 198 6.85 -16.10 16.54
CA ALA A 198 8.02 -15.68 17.32
C ALA A 198 8.25 -14.14 17.39
N PRO A 199 8.76 -13.63 18.51
CA PRO A 199 8.20 -12.41 19.09
C PRO A 199 8.78 -11.11 18.55
N PHE A 200 7.93 -10.08 18.52
CA PHE A 200 8.31 -8.68 18.76
C PHE A 200 8.92 -8.55 20.16
N LYS A 201 10.14 -9.04 20.38
CA LYS A 201 10.91 -8.81 21.61
C LYS A 201 11.63 -7.46 21.47
N PRO A 202 11.32 -6.46 22.32
CA PRO A 202 12.18 -5.29 22.46
C PRO A 202 13.45 -5.67 23.24
N PRO A 203 14.64 -5.14 22.91
CA PRO A 203 14.98 -4.39 21.70
C PRO A 203 15.37 -5.36 20.57
N MET A 204 14.75 -5.16 19.39
CA MET A 204 15.08 -5.71 18.06
C MET A 204 16.12 -6.84 18.04
N ASP A 205 15.68 -8.08 18.27
CA ASP A 205 16.54 -9.24 18.03
C ASP A 205 16.60 -9.53 16.53
N ALA A 206 17.81 -9.50 15.97
CA ALA A 206 18.17 -9.97 14.63
C ALA A 206 18.08 -11.52 14.48
N GLY A 207 17.12 -12.14 15.17
CA GLY A 207 17.07 -13.58 15.41
C GLY A 207 15.88 -14.31 14.77
N ILE A 208 15.27 -13.74 13.73
CA ILE A 208 14.25 -14.43 12.94
C ILE A 208 14.98 -15.28 11.89
N ASP A 209 14.78 -16.60 11.93
CA ASP A 209 15.16 -17.48 10.82
C ASP A 209 14.01 -17.48 9.79
N ILE A 210 14.31 -17.74 8.51
CA ILE A 210 13.34 -17.72 7.41
C ILE A 210 12.13 -18.64 7.68
N GLY A 211 12.32 -19.72 8.44
CA GLY A 211 11.25 -20.64 8.84
C GLY A 211 10.14 -20.01 9.70
N ASP A 212 10.43 -18.89 10.38
CA ASP A 212 9.43 -18.16 11.17
C ASP A 212 8.49 -17.35 10.26
N ILE A 213 8.97 -16.86 9.10
CA ILE A 213 8.12 -16.15 8.14
C ILE A 213 7.13 -17.09 7.47
N ASP A 214 7.56 -18.28 7.04
CA ASP A 214 6.63 -19.28 6.47
C ASP A 214 5.55 -19.68 7.48
N ALA A 215 5.91 -19.87 8.75
CA ALA A 215 4.94 -20.13 9.82
C ALA A 215 3.97 -18.96 10.04
N SER A 216 4.46 -17.72 9.93
CA SER A 216 3.67 -16.50 10.04
C SER A 216 2.67 -16.36 8.89
N LEU A 217 3.12 -16.59 7.66
CA LEU A 217 2.28 -16.60 6.46
C LEU A 217 1.23 -17.72 6.52
N ALA A 218 1.62 -18.90 6.98
CA ALA A 218 0.67 -19.99 7.21
C ALA A 218 -0.39 -19.64 8.27
N SER A 219 -0.02 -18.90 9.33
CA SER A 219 -0.97 -18.35 10.31
C SER A 219 -1.92 -17.38 9.64
N GLN A 220 -1.38 -16.39 8.94
CA GLN A 220 -2.14 -15.36 8.23
C GLN A 220 -3.14 -15.98 7.24
N ALA A 221 -2.73 -16.97 6.46
CA ALA A 221 -3.59 -17.63 5.49
C ALA A 221 -4.76 -18.36 6.18
N ARG A 222 -4.50 -19.10 7.27
CA ARG A 222 -5.57 -19.77 8.05
C ARG A 222 -6.56 -18.76 8.61
N ASP A 223 -6.07 -17.71 9.24
CA ASP A 223 -6.90 -16.70 9.88
C ASP A 223 -7.70 -15.88 8.85
N ALA A 224 -7.11 -15.61 7.68
CA ALA A 224 -7.80 -14.99 6.56
C ALA A 224 -8.94 -15.88 6.02
N ILE A 225 -8.69 -17.19 5.83
CA ILE A 225 -9.72 -18.10 5.32
C ILE A 225 -10.86 -18.28 6.34
N LEU A 226 -10.53 -18.41 7.63
CA LEU A 226 -11.54 -18.51 8.70
C LEU A 226 -12.32 -17.21 8.89
N GLY A 227 -11.63 -16.08 8.92
CA GLY A 227 -12.23 -14.78 9.23
C GLY A 227 -12.85 -14.09 8.03
N HIS A 228 -12.04 -13.85 6.98
CA HIS A 228 -12.43 -13.06 5.81
C HIS A 228 -13.29 -13.85 4.83
N GLU A 229 -13.00 -15.14 4.59
CA GLU A 229 -13.84 -16.00 3.74
C GLU A 229 -14.98 -16.69 4.50
N GLN A 230 -14.92 -16.67 5.84
CA GLN A 230 -15.89 -17.32 6.73
C GLN A 230 -15.96 -18.83 6.49
N ALA A 231 -14.81 -19.49 6.38
CA ALA A 231 -14.72 -20.95 6.33
C ALA A 231 -15.18 -21.57 7.66
N GLY A 232 -15.91 -22.68 7.55
CA GLY A 232 -16.44 -23.40 8.73
C GLY A 232 -15.38 -24.19 9.51
N SER A 233 -14.22 -24.45 8.90
CA SER A 233 -13.11 -25.18 9.48
C SER A 233 -11.79 -24.72 8.86
N VAL A 234 -10.69 -24.93 9.57
CA VAL A 234 -9.34 -24.68 9.06
C VAL A 234 -9.09 -25.61 7.86
N PRO A 235 -8.59 -25.11 6.71
CA PRO A 235 -8.18 -25.95 5.60
C PRO A 235 -7.04 -26.91 5.97
N ASP A 236 -6.87 -27.98 5.20
CA ASP A 236 -5.76 -28.92 5.36
C ASP A 236 -4.41 -28.21 5.24
N ALA A 237 -3.41 -28.67 5.99
CA ALA A 237 -2.06 -28.08 5.97
C ALA A 237 -1.48 -28.00 4.55
N ALA A 238 -1.69 -29.02 3.72
CA ALA A 238 -1.23 -29.02 2.33
C ALA A 238 -1.88 -27.92 1.45
N VAL A 239 -3.09 -27.46 1.80
CA VAL A 239 -3.73 -26.31 1.13
C VAL A 239 -3.02 -25.02 1.54
N ILE A 240 -2.77 -24.86 2.85
CA ILE A 240 -2.06 -23.70 3.39
C ILE A 240 -0.63 -23.62 2.84
N ASP A 241 0.10 -24.73 2.82
CA ASP A 241 1.46 -24.79 2.30
C ASP A 241 1.53 -24.36 0.83
N ARG A 242 0.55 -24.77 0.00
CA ARG A 242 0.46 -24.32 -1.40
C ARG A 242 0.17 -22.84 -1.56
N ILE A 243 -0.58 -22.24 -0.63
CA ILE A 243 -0.85 -20.79 -0.61
C ILE A 243 0.43 -20.03 -0.25
N VAL A 244 1.10 -20.45 0.83
CA VAL A 244 2.35 -19.83 1.31
C VAL A 244 3.45 -19.95 0.26
N GLU A 245 3.63 -21.14 -0.34
CA GLU A 245 4.59 -21.36 -1.42
C GLU A 245 4.30 -20.42 -2.61
N PHE A 246 3.02 -20.24 -2.96
CA PHE A 246 2.65 -19.34 -4.05
C PHE A 246 3.03 -17.90 -3.76
N GLU A 247 2.60 -17.34 -2.62
CA GLU A 247 2.81 -15.92 -2.31
C GLU A 247 4.28 -15.57 -2.00
N SER A 248 5.05 -16.51 -1.44
CA SER A 248 6.49 -16.36 -1.22
C SER A 248 7.30 -16.29 -2.52
N HIS A 249 6.74 -16.74 -3.65
CA HIS A 249 7.41 -16.72 -4.96
C HIS A 249 6.88 -15.64 -5.91
N LEU A 250 6.09 -14.69 -5.40
CA LEU A 250 5.64 -13.53 -6.17
C LEU A 250 6.57 -12.34 -5.92
N PHE A 251 7.29 -11.90 -6.96
CA PHE A 251 8.06 -10.67 -6.91
C PHE A 251 7.38 -9.59 -7.75
N THR A 252 7.13 -8.42 -7.19
CA THR A 252 6.39 -7.35 -7.89
C THR A 252 7.07 -6.01 -7.72
N ALA A 253 7.33 -5.32 -8.83
CA ALA A 253 7.95 -4.00 -8.87
C ALA A 253 7.56 -3.22 -10.12
N GLN A 254 7.72 -1.89 -10.08
CA GLN A 254 7.57 -1.07 -11.27
C GLN A 254 8.59 -1.50 -12.32
N SER A 255 8.14 -1.76 -13.55
CA SER A 255 9.01 -2.21 -14.65
C SER A 255 9.26 -1.11 -15.67
N ILE A 256 8.28 -0.24 -15.87
CA ILE A 256 8.32 0.85 -16.83
C ILE A 256 7.63 2.06 -16.21
N ASP A 257 8.26 3.23 -16.32
CA ASP A 257 7.67 4.53 -16.02
C ASP A 257 7.23 5.22 -17.34
N ARG A 258 6.11 5.96 -17.29
CA ARG A 258 5.54 6.62 -18.48
C ARG A 258 6.48 7.61 -19.15
N GLN A 259 7.37 8.25 -18.40
CA GLN A 259 8.27 9.28 -18.91
C GLN A 259 9.72 8.75 -19.03
N ALA A 260 10.21 8.03 -18.03
CA ALA A 260 11.57 7.48 -18.00
C ALA A 260 11.73 6.20 -18.82
N GLY A 261 10.64 5.56 -19.26
CA GLY A 261 10.66 4.31 -20.01
C GLY A 261 11.00 3.12 -19.12
N ARG A 262 11.64 2.09 -19.69
CA ARG A 262 12.03 0.89 -18.94
C ARG A 262 12.98 1.25 -17.80
N LEU A 263 12.69 0.70 -16.62
CA LEU A 263 13.39 1.01 -15.39
C LEU A 263 14.65 0.15 -15.17
N ASN A 264 14.90 -0.80 -16.08
CA ASN A 264 16.10 -1.63 -16.12
C ASN A 264 17.00 -1.36 -17.35
N ASP A 265 16.73 -0.28 -18.09
CA ASP A 265 17.58 0.18 -19.19
C ASP A 265 18.72 1.07 -18.66
N ASP A 266 19.82 1.15 -19.42
CA ASP A 266 20.93 2.10 -19.18
C ASP A 266 21.48 2.04 -17.74
N GLY A 267 21.58 0.83 -17.19
CA GLY A 267 22.11 0.56 -15.85
C GLY A 267 21.11 0.75 -14.71
N GLY A 268 19.83 1.04 -14.98
CA GLY A 268 18.78 1.00 -13.97
C GLY A 268 18.53 -0.43 -13.48
N MET A 269 18.05 -0.58 -12.25
CA MET A 269 17.78 -1.87 -11.60
C MET A 269 16.31 -2.03 -11.15
N GLY A 270 15.39 -1.34 -11.83
CA GLY A 270 13.95 -1.52 -11.63
C GLY A 270 13.44 -2.89 -12.11
N GLY A 271 12.15 -3.15 -11.89
CA GLY A 271 11.48 -4.37 -12.33
C GLY A 271 11.66 -5.59 -11.42
N ALA A 272 10.72 -6.53 -11.55
CA ALA A 272 10.58 -7.66 -10.64
C ALA A 272 11.69 -8.72 -10.78
N SER A 273 12.22 -8.90 -11.98
CA SER A 273 13.24 -9.94 -12.26
C SER A 273 14.57 -9.67 -11.54
N ILE A 274 14.96 -8.41 -11.40
CA ILE A 274 16.18 -8.02 -10.66
C ILE A 274 15.90 -8.13 -9.16
N LEU A 275 14.72 -7.70 -8.73
CA LEU A 275 14.29 -7.80 -7.33
C LEU A 275 14.32 -9.24 -6.81
N GLY A 276 13.91 -10.24 -7.60
CA GLY A 276 13.98 -11.66 -7.20
C GLY A 276 15.40 -12.20 -6.93
N GLN A 277 16.45 -11.44 -7.26
CA GLN A 277 17.84 -11.78 -6.96
C GLN A 277 18.39 -11.05 -5.73
N GLN A 278 17.57 -10.20 -5.09
CA GLN A 278 17.97 -9.39 -3.95
C GLN A 278 18.25 -10.29 -2.74
N ARG A 279 19.50 -10.20 -2.24
CA ARG A 279 19.91 -10.90 -1.03
C ARG A 279 19.26 -10.24 0.17
N PHE A 280 18.84 -11.05 1.13
CA PHE A 280 18.21 -10.60 2.36
C PHE A 280 18.43 -11.61 3.48
N TRP A 281 18.55 -11.08 4.69
CA TRP A 281 18.44 -11.76 5.96
C TRP A 281 17.92 -10.73 6.96
N VAL A 282 17.26 -11.19 8.03
CA VAL A 282 16.81 -10.28 9.09
C VAL A 282 18.03 -9.61 9.73
N GLY A 283 17.96 -8.28 9.87
CA GLY A 283 19.05 -7.44 10.37
C GLY A 283 19.99 -6.88 9.29
N ILE A 284 19.84 -7.26 8.01
CA ILE A 284 20.68 -6.69 6.94
C ILE A 284 20.63 -5.16 6.94
N ASN A 285 21.78 -4.50 6.94
CA ASN A 285 21.86 -3.03 6.97
C ASN A 285 21.07 -2.39 8.13
N ASP A 286 21.05 -3.02 9.31
CA ASP A 286 20.39 -2.48 10.50
C ASP A 286 21.01 -1.14 10.94
N THR A 287 20.17 -0.15 11.26
CA THR A 287 20.62 1.19 11.65
C THR A 287 21.29 1.28 13.01
N PHE A 288 21.18 0.22 13.82
CA PHE A 288 21.77 0.15 15.15
C PHE A 288 22.99 -0.78 15.17
N ASP A 289 23.60 -1.02 14.00
CA ASP A 289 24.78 -1.84 13.79
C ASP A 289 24.62 -3.29 14.27
N ASN A 290 23.40 -3.84 14.18
CA ASN A 290 23.10 -5.23 14.51
C ASN A 290 22.99 -6.14 13.27
N ASP A 291 23.66 -5.80 12.16
CA ASP A 291 23.73 -6.71 11.02
C ASP A 291 24.42 -8.02 11.45
N PRO A 292 23.79 -9.20 11.28
CA PRO A 292 24.40 -10.49 11.62
C PRO A 292 25.75 -10.75 10.96
N THR A 293 26.07 -10.09 9.84
CA THR A 293 27.38 -10.22 9.19
C THR A 293 28.44 -9.26 9.74
N GLY A 294 28.07 -8.34 10.63
CA GLY A 294 28.95 -7.33 11.22
C GLY A 294 29.29 -6.17 10.26
N GLU A 295 28.56 -6.03 9.16
CA GLU A 295 28.70 -4.88 8.25
C GLU A 295 28.03 -3.65 8.87
N PRO A 296 28.65 -2.46 8.78
CA PRO A 296 28.07 -1.24 9.34
C PRO A 296 26.87 -0.76 8.52
N PHE A 297 26.01 0.06 9.14
CA PHE A 297 24.92 0.71 8.42
C PHE A 297 25.42 1.54 7.22
N ASP A 298 24.83 1.29 6.04
CA ASP A 298 25.02 2.05 4.83
C ASP A 298 23.75 2.88 4.51
N PRO A 299 23.82 4.23 4.54
CA PRO A 299 22.67 5.08 4.28
C PRO A 299 22.15 4.99 2.84
N ARG A 300 22.95 4.46 1.91
CA ARG A 300 22.53 4.19 0.53
C ARG A 300 21.84 2.83 0.43
N ALA A 301 20.73 2.68 1.15
CA ALA A 301 19.92 1.47 1.15
C ALA A 301 19.26 1.24 -0.23
N MET A 302 18.93 2.31 -0.96
CA MET A 302 18.43 2.24 -2.34
C MET A 302 19.52 2.61 -3.34
N ARG A 303 19.76 1.77 -4.35
CA ARG A 303 20.79 2.01 -5.39
C ARG A 303 20.29 1.68 -6.79
N LEU A 304 18.98 1.71 -6.98
CA LEU A 304 18.33 1.21 -8.18
C LEU A 304 18.65 2.06 -9.40
N PHE A 305 18.91 3.35 -9.19
CA PHE A 305 19.03 4.34 -10.26
C PHE A 305 20.29 5.21 -10.14
N ASP A 306 21.29 4.78 -9.36
CA ASP A 306 22.60 5.45 -9.24
C ASP A 306 23.24 5.76 -10.60
N SER A 307 23.08 4.87 -11.59
CA SER A 307 23.61 5.01 -12.95
C SER A 307 22.98 6.17 -13.75
N TRP A 308 21.81 6.66 -13.33
CA TRP A 308 21.10 7.78 -13.96
C TRP A 308 21.41 9.12 -13.29
N ASN A 309 22.30 9.15 -12.30
CA ASN A 309 22.73 10.37 -11.64
C ASN A 309 23.70 11.17 -12.53
N ASP A 310 23.17 11.78 -13.59
CA ASP A 310 23.90 12.72 -14.46
C ASP A 310 23.48 14.17 -14.17
N PRO A 311 24.40 15.02 -13.64
CA PRO A 311 24.14 16.43 -13.39
C PRO A 311 23.70 17.20 -14.64
N ARG A 312 24.11 16.76 -15.84
CA ARG A 312 23.78 17.42 -17.12
C ARG A 312 22.43 17.00 -17.68
N ALA A 313 21.85 15.89 -17.22
CA ALA A 313 20.58 15.39 -17.74
C ALA A 313 19.40 16.34 -17.45
N SER A 314 19.49 17.17 -16.41
CA SER A 314 18.51 18.25 -16.16
C SER A 314 18.43 19.29 -17.30
N LEU A 315 19.51 19.43 -18.08
CA LEU A 315 19.62 20.31 -19.24
C LEU A 315 19.33 19.58 -20.57
N SER A 316 19.12 18.25 -20.53
CA SER A 316 18.81 17.47 -21.73
C SER A 316 17.50 17.97 -22.35
N ARG A 317 17.46 17.99 -23.69
CA ARG A 317 16.22 18.27 -24.43
C ARG A 317 15.29 17.07 -24.46
N ASP A 318 15.80 15.86 -24.20
CA ASP A 318 14.99 14.65 -24.11
C ASP A 318 14.19 14.62 -22.79
N PRO A 319 12.85 14.55 -22.83
CA PRO A 319 12.03 14.35 -21.64
C PRO A 319 12.37 13.10 -20.84
N ARG A 320 12.78 12.00 -21.51
CA ARG A 320 13.13 10.74 -20.85
C ARG A 320 14.35 10.91 -19.94
N ASP A 321 15.39 11.59 -20.43
CA ASP A 321 16.60 11.87 -19.64
C ASP A 321 16.27 12.70 -18.40
N ARG A 322 15.42 13.73 -18.56
CA ARG A 322 15.00 14.57 -17.43
C ARG A 322 14.21 13.79 -16.39
N ALA A 323 13.33 12.88 -16.82
CA ALA A 323 12.55 12.03 -15.92
C ALA A 323 13.44 11.04 -15.15
N ARG A 324 14.41 10.42 -15.82
CA ARG A 324 15.41 9.54 -15.18
C ARG A 324 16.28 10.26 -14.18
N ALA A 325 16.72 11.47 -14.53
CA ALA A 325 17.47 12.31 -13.61
C ALA A 325 16.62 12.70 -12.38
N ALA A 326 15.31 12.90 -12.54
CA ALA A 326 14.41 13.15 -11.42
C ALA A 326 14.28 11.93 -10.49
N ILE A 327 14.13 10.73 -11.06
CA ILE A 327 14.12 9.46 -10.31
C ILE A 327 15.43 9.30 -9.53
N ALA A 328 16.58 9.51 -10.17
CA ALA A 328 17.89 9.41 -9.51
C ALA A 328 18.07 10.44 -8.39
N ARG A 329 17.65 11.70 -8.59
CA ARG A 329 17.65 12.71 -7.52
C ARG A 329 16.73 12.32 -6.36
N GLY A 330 15.56 11.76 -6.66
CA GLY A 330 14.63 11.23 -5.66
C GLY A 330 15.23 10.10 -4.82
N GLU A 331 15.98 9.19 -5.45
CA GLU A 331 16.73 8.13 -4.75
C GLU A 331 17.78 8.72 -3.80
N GLN A 332 18.54 9.74 -4.25
CA GLN A 332 19.51 10.42 -3.40
C GLN A 332 18.84 11.14 -2.23
N LEU A 333 17.68 11.78 -2.44
CA LEU A 333 16.89 12.39 -1.38
C LEU A 333 16.40 11.33 -0.38
N PHE A 334 15.91 10.18 -0.85
CA PHE A 334 15.47 9.10 0.02
C PHE A 334 16.61 8.62 0.93
N ASN A 335 17.80 8.42 0.36
CA ASN A 335 18.97 7.94 1.10
C ASN A 335 19.57 8.97 2.05
N HIS A 336 19.55 10.26 1.69
CA HIS A 336 20.41 11.25 2.32
C HIS A 336 19.72 12.51 2.84
N MET A 337 18.44 12.75 2.56
CA MET A 337 17.74 13.91 3.11
C MET A 337 17.75 13.82 4.65
N PRO A 338 18.36 14.79 5.36
CA PRO A 338 18.41 14.76 6.81
C PRO A 338 17.02 14.89 7.42
N ILE A 339 16.73 14.05 8.41
CA ILE A 339 15.50 14.05 9.19
C ILE A 339 15.87 14.02 10.67
N ASP A 340 15.36 14.99 11.43
CA ASP A 340 15.41 15.00 12.89
C ASP A 340 14.26 14.17 13.45
N ILE A 341 14.49 12.86 13.58
CA ILE A 341 13.48 11.88 13.98
C ILE A 341 13.24 12.01 15.49
N SER A 342 12.10 12.59 15.83
CA SER A 342 11.70 12.87 17.21
C SER A 342 10.23 12.50 17.47
N GLY A 343 9.95 12.14 18.72
CA GLY A 343 8.61 11.80 19.19
C GLY A 343 8.00 10.58 18.52
N VAL A 344 8.82 9.62 18.08
CA VAL A 344 8.37 8.35 17.50
C VAL A 344 8.38 7.29 18.59
N ALA A 345 7.19 6.87 19.05
CA ALA A 345 7.07 5.81 20.04
C ALA A 345 7.44 4.46 19.41
N GLY A 346 8.16 3.62 20.16
CA GLY A 346 8.84 2.43 19.64
C GLY A 346 10.25 2.68 19.12
N LEU A 347 10.72 3.93 19.19
CA LEU A 347 12.05 4.32 18.69
C LEU A 347 12.76 5.27 19.67
N ASN A 348 12.30 6.52 19.79
CA ASN A 348 12.96 7.52 20.65
C ASN A 348 12.83 7.17 22.14
N ASP A 349 11.66 6.67 22.55
CA ASP A 349 11.36 6.22 23.91
C ASP A 349 12.12 4.94 24.29
N VAL A 350 12.28 4.01 23.34
CA VAL A 350 12.99 2.74 23.56
C VAL A 350 14.50 2.94 23.59
N THR A 351 15.05 3.77 22.70
CA THR A 351 16.49 4.07 22.64
C THR A 351 16.94 5.08 23.71
N GLY A 352 16.00 5.86 24.26
CA GLY A 352 16.32 6.98 25.16
C GLY A 352 16.93 8.19 24.45
N VAL A 353 16.94 8.20 23.11
CA VAL A 353 17.51 9.28 22.30
C VAL A 353 16.39 10.24 21.84
N PRO A 354 16.35 11.50 22.33
CA PRO A 354 15.24 12.42 22.04
C PRO A 354 15.12 12.81 20.57
N VAL A 355 16.25 12.93 19.86
CA VAL A 355 16.34 13.24 18.43
C VAL A 355 17.37 12.31 17.81
N ILE A 356 16.92 11.50 16.85
CA ILE A 356 17.79 10.63 16.05
C ILE A 356 17.96 11.31 14.69
N HIS A 357 19.20 11.59 14.29
CA HIS A 357 19.49 12.13 12.97
C HIS A 357 19.58 10.99 11.96
N GLY A 358 18.70 10.99 10.97
CA GLY A 358 18.60 9.93 9.98
C GLY A 358 18.09 10.42 8.63
N SER A 359 17.61 9.47 7.82
CA SER A 359 16.95 9.71 6.53
C SER A 359 15.80 8.71 6.35
N CYS A 360 15.17 8.66 5.17
CA CYS A 360 14.16 7.64 4.89
C CYS A 360 14.74 6.23 5.02
N SER A 361 16.00 6.06 4.60
CA SER A 361 16.75 4.80 4.71
C SER A 361 17.05 4.39 6.15
N SER A 362 16.84 5.26 7.16
CA SER A 362 16.98 4.84 8.55
C SER A 362 15.85 3.90 9.01
N CYS A 363 14.68 3.98 8.38
CA CYS A 363 13.56 3.07 8.65
C CYS A 363 13.32 2.11 7.47
N HIS A 364 13.62 2.54 6.25
CA HIS A 364 13.50 1.71 5.04
C HIS A 364 14.88 1.19 4.62
N ASN A 365 15.53 0.45 5.52
CA ASN A 365 16.94 0.09 5.44
C ASN A 365 17.23 -1.24 4.72
N ALA A 366 16.22 -2.10 4.49
CA ALA A 366 16.39 -3.33 3.73
C ALA A 366 16.81 -3.00 2.27
N PRO A 367 18.04 -3.36 1.83
CA PRO A 367 18.59 -2.84 0.59
C PRO A 367 17.71 -3.12 -0.63
N ASN A 368 17.39 -2.08 -1.40
CA ASN A 368 16.55 -2.12 -2.61
C ASN A 368 15.13 -2.69 -2.43
N ILE A 369 14.67 -2.93 -1.20
CA ILE A 369 13.34 -3.48 -0.87
C ILE A 369 12.48 -2.38 -0.24
N GLY A 370 13.08 -1.59 0.66
CA GLY A 370 12.39 -0.53 1.40
C GLY A 370 11.52 -1.03 2.54
N ASN A 371 11.67 -2.28 2.98
CA ASN A 371 11.18 -2.68 4.30
C ASN A 371 12.17 -2.24 5.39
N HIS A 372 11.77 -2.37 6.66
CA HIS A 372 12.74 -2.41 7.75
C HIS A 372 13.33 -3.82 7.86
N SER A 373 14.65 -3.92 7.98
CA SER A 373 15.37 -5.19 8.00
C SER A 373 15.16 -5.99 9.28
N VAL A 374 14.58 -5.39 10.31
CA VAL A 374 14.05 -6.06 11.51
C VAL A 374 12.58 -5.70 11.73
N ALA A 375 11.91 -6.40 12.63
CA ALA A 375 10.54 -6.08 13.01
C ALA A 375 10.52 -4.80 13.87
N LEU A 376 10.20 -3.65 13.25
CA LEU A 376 10.14 -2.34 13.93
C LEU A 376 8.74 -1.72 13.85
N PRO A 377 7.84 -2.06 14.79
CA PRO A 377 6.57 -1.38 14.91
C PRO A 377 6.77 -0.03 15.62
N VAL A 378 6.39 1.07 14.96
CA VAL A 378 6.55 2.43 15.48
C VAL A 378 5.28 3.26 15.30
N ASN A 379 5.11 4.28 16.14
CA ASN A 379 4.06 5.26 16.01
C ASN A 379 4.63 6.57 15.46
N ILE A 380 4.40 6.81 14.16
CA ILE A 380 4.76 8.07 13.48
C ILE A 380 3.60 9.10 13.50
N GLY A 381 2.46 8.76 14.09
CA GLY A 381 1.32 9.66 14.31
C GLY A 381 0.18 9.56 13.30
N ILE A 382 0.14 8.52 12.46
CA ILE A 382 -0.94 8.32 11.46
C ILE A 382 -2.30 8.09 12.12
N ALA A 383 -2.34 7.37 13.24
CA ALA A 383 -3.56 7.05 13.98
C ALA A 383 -3.93 8.10 15.04
N ASP A 384 -3.17 9.20 15.14
CA ASP A 384 -3.39 10.22 16.16
C ASP A 384 -4.76 10.90 16.02
N ALA A 385 -5.37 11.23 17.15
CA ALA A 385 -6.62 11.98 17.20
C ALA A 385 -6.58 13.31 16.42
N SER A 386 -5.41 13.95 16.32
CA SER A 386 -5.23 15.21 15.58
C SER A 386 -5.36 15.05 14.06
N ARG A 387 -5.22 13.83 13.54
CA ARG A 387 -5.36 13.49 12.12
C ARG A 387 -6.65 12.73 11.80
N ARG A 388 -7.48 12.46 12.82
CA ARG A 388 -8.77 11.78 12.64
C ARG A 388 -9.69 12.59 11.73
N THR A 389 -10.22 11.94 10.71
CA THR A 389 -11.31 12.44 9.87
C THR A 389 -12.67 11.90 10.36
N PRO A 390 -13.81 12.56 10.04
CA PRO A 390 -15.12 12.19 10.59
C PRO A 390 -15.60 10.77 10.29
N ASP A 391 -15.05 10.13 9.26
CA ASP A 391 -15.37 8.77 8.83
C ASP A 391 -14.59 7.66 9.57
N LEU A 392 -13.60 8.03 10.40
CA LEU A 392 -12.87 7.08 11.24
C LEU A 392 -13.41 7.10 12.68
N PRO A 393 -13.56 5.92 13.33
CA PRO A 393 -13.78 5.85 14.76
C PRO A 393 -12.64 6.48 15.55
N LEU A 394 -12.93 7.02 16.73
CA LEU A 394 -11.95 7.53 17.67
C LEU A 394 -12.15 6.86 19.03
N TYR A 395 -11.13 6.14 19.48
CA TYR A 395 -11.11 5.41 20.73
C TYR A 395 -10.42 6.23 21.81
N THR A 396 -11.08 6.39 22.95
CA THR A 396 -10.47 6.94 24.17
C THR A 396 -10.06 5.79 25.07
N LEU A 397 -8.76 5.61 25.24
CA LEU A 397 -8.18 4.57 26.08
C LEU A 397 -7.66 5.20 27.36
N THR A 398 -7.89 4.54 28.49
CA THR A 398 -7.40 4.98 29.80
C THR A 398 -6.55 3.88 30.43
N ARG A 399 -5.33 4.23 30.82
CA ARG A 399 -4.41 3.32 31.50
C ARG A 399 -4.91 2.99 32.90
N TYR A 400 -4.92 1.71 33.26
CA TYR A 400 -5.43 1.28 34.57
C TYR A 400 -4.59 1.82 35.74
N SER A 401 -3.27 1.81 35.60
CA SER A 401 -2.33 2.12 36.69
C SER A 401 -2.24 3.61 37.01
N THR A 402 -2.31 4.48 35.99
CA THR A 402 -2.06 5.92 36.14
C THR A 402 -3.28 6.79 35.88
N GLY A 403 -4.31 6.27 35.22
CA GLY A 403 -5.43 7.07 34.71
C GLY A 403 -5.09 7.93 33.50
N GLU A 404 -3.89 7.78 32.92
CA GLU A 404 -3.48 8.46 31.69
C GLU A 404 -4.44 8.14 30.55
N VAL A 405 -4.71 9.12 29.69
CA VAL A 405 -5.67 9.01 28.59
C VAL A 405 -4.99 9.26 27.26
N VAL A 406 -5.24 8.38 26.30
CA VAL A 406 -4.84 8.58 24.90
C VAL A 406 -6.07 8.42 23.99
N ARG A 407 -6.09 9.19 22.90
CA ARG A 407 -7.10 9.06 21.85
C ARG A 407 -6.44 8.67 20.55
N THR A 408 -6.93 7.61 19.92
CA THR A 408 -6.38 7.06 18.66
C THR A 408 -7.50 6.51 17.79
N THR A 409 -7.33 6.54 16.47
CA THR A 409 -8.23 5.85 15.53
C THR A 409 -7.95 4.36 15.44
N ASP A 410 -6.75 3.93 15.85
CA ASP A 410 -6.35 2.51 15.84
C ASP A 410 -5.24 2.28 16.90
N PRO A 411 -5.46 1.42 17.91
CA PRO A 411 -4.44 1.13 18.91
C PRO A 411 -3.25 0.31 18.38
N GLY A 412 -3.31 -0.21 17.15
CA GLY A 412 -2.20 -0.92 16.51
C GLY A 412 -1.75 -2.16 17.28
N LEU A 413 -0.43 -2.34 17.42
CA LEU A 413 0.19 -3.47 18.12
C LEU A 413 -0.35 -3.69 19.55
N ALA A 414 -0.80 -2.65 20.24
CA ALA A 414 -1.39 -2.78 21.58
C ALA A 414 -2.65 -3.68 21.63
N MET A 415 -3.33 -3.89 20.50
CA MET A 415 -4.45 -4.85 20.40
C MET A 415 -4.00 -6.30 20.46
N LEU A 416 -2.71 -6.58 20.28
CA LEU A 416 -2.11 -7.88 20.47
C LEU A 416 -1.44 -7.99 21.85
N THR A 417 -0.60 -7.01 22.19
CA THR A 417 0.28 -7.10 23.37
C THR A 417 -0.41 -6.70 24.67
N GLY A 418 -1.50 -5.95 24.59
CA GLY A 418 -2.15 -5.32 25.73
C GLY A 418 -1.33 -4.20 26.40
N LYS A 419 -0.12 -3.89 25.94
CA LYS A 419 0.77 -2.91 26.59
C LYS A 419 0.38 -1.48 26.22
N TRP A 420 0.36 -0.57 27.19
CA TRP A 420 0.12 0.86 26.94
C TRP A 420 1.17 1.45 26.00
N ALA A 421 2.41 1.00 26.15
CA ALA A 421 3.54 1.49 25.37
C ALA A 421 3.43 1.16 23.87
N ASP A 422 2.56 0.24 23.45
CA ASP A 422 2.44 -0.20 22.05
C ASP A 422 1.29 0.47 21.29
N ILE A 423 0.61 1.44 21.91
CA ILE A 423 -0.54 2.11 21.30
C ILE A 423 -0.12 2.89 20.06
N GLY A 424 -0.78 2.59 18.95
CA GLY A 424 -0.60 3.26 17.66
C GLY A 424 0.64 2.82 16.89
N LYS A 425 1.34 1.76 17.33
CA LYS A 425 2.52 1.23 16.63
C LYS A 425 2.12 0.29 15.50
N PHE A 426 2.77 0.46 14.34
CA PHE A 426 2.60 -0.36 13.15
C PHE A 426 3.95 -0.61 12.47
N LYS A 427 4.07 -1.71 11.73
CA LYS A 427 5.24 -1.98 10.88
C LYS A 427 5.27 -1.07 9.65
N GLY A 428 6.47 -0.86 9.11
CA GLY A 428 6.66 -0.33 7.76
C GLY A 428 6.31 -1.38 6.69
N PRO A 429 5.75 -0.98 5.53
CA PRO A 429 5.54 -1.88 4.40
C PRO A 429 6.74 -1.90 3.44
N ILE A 430 6.85 -2.96 2.63
CA ILE A 430 7.74 -3.01 1.46
C ILE A 430 7.32 -1.93 0.44
N LEU A 431 8.30 -1.23 -0.15
CA LEU A 431 8.05 -0.11 -1.06
C LEU A 431 8.05 -0.50 -2.55
N ARG A 432 8.44 -1.73 -2.89
CA ARG A 432 8.41 -2.25 -4.27
C ARG A 432 6.97 -2.42 -4.78
N GLY A 433 6.67 -1.84 -5.94
CA GLY A 433 5.35 -1.83 -6.58
C GLY A 433 4.36 -0.82 -6.00
N LEU A 434 4.86 0.26 -5.38
CA LEU A 434 4.04 1.20 -4.61
C LEU A 434 3.02 1.98 -5.44
N ALA A 435 3.34 2.33 -6.69
CA ALA A 435 2.52 3.21 -7.53
C ALA A 435 1.08 2.70 -7.78
N ALA A 436 0.89 1.37 -7.81
CA ALA A 436 -0.40 0.74 -8.07
C ALA A 436 -1.38 0.79 -6.87
N ARG A 437 -0.92 1.21 -5.69
CA ARG A 437 -1.59 0.86 -4.42
C ARG A 437 -2.34 2.00 -3.75
N ALA A 438 -2.65 3.10 -4.42
CA ALA A 438 -3.34 4.22 -3.76
C ALA A 438 -4.73 3.81 -3.21
N PRO A 439 -5.17 4.35 -2.05
CA PRO A 439 -4.49 5.30 -1.16
C PRO A 439 -3.51 4.63 -0.18
N TYR A 440 -2.64 5.40 0.45
CA TYR A 440 -1.49 4.94 1.25
C TYR A 440 -1.72 5.05 2.76
N PHE A 441 -0.76 4.51 3.52
CA PHE A 441 -0.81 4.21 4.96
C PHE A 441 -1.83 3.13 5.34
N HIS A 442 -1.73 2.59 6.56
CA HIS A 442 -2.61 1.51 7.01
C HIS A 442 -4.09 1.88 6.93
N ASN A 443 -4.47 3.14 7.14
CA ASN A 443 -5.87 3.61 7.15
C ASN A 443 -6.30 4.28 5.84
N GLY A 444 -5.49 4.23 4.77
CA GLY A 444 -5.80 4.85 3.48
C GLY A 444 -5.99 6.37 3.56
N SER A 445 -5.24 7.06 4.42
CA SER A 445 -5.38 8.50 4.67
C SER A 445 -4.71 9.40 3.64
N ALA A 446 -3.69 8.90 2.93
CA ALA A 446 -3.01 9.64 1.87
C ALA A 446 -3.52 9.18 0.49
N ALA A 447 -4.11 10.08 -0.30
CA ALA A 447 -4.68 9.72 -1.60
C ALA A 447 -3.62 9.50 -2.68
N THR A 448 -2.48 10.19 -2.55
CA THR A 448 -1.39 10.21 -3.53
C THR A 448 -0.02 10.03 -2.86
N LEU A 449 1.01 9.72 -3.65
CA LEU A 449 2.39 9.72 -3.15
C LEU A 449 2.86 11.10 -2.71
N MET A 450 2.32 12.17 -3.30
CA MET A 450 2.58 13.53 -2.83
C MET A 450 2.06 13.73 -1.40
N ASP A 451 0.85 13.25 -1.09
CA ASP A 451 0.30 13.32 0.27
C ASP A 451 1.16 12.52 1.28
N VAL A 452 1.78 11.42 0.84
CA VAL A 452 2.74 10.66 1.66
C VAL A 452 3.98 11.50 1.95
N VAL A 453 4.59 12.10 0.93
CA VAL A 453 5.78 12.95 1.09
C VAL A 453 5.46 14.18 1.95
N ASP A 454 4.32 14.84 1.73
CA ASP A 454 3.86 15.97 2.53
C ASP A 454 3.61 15.59 3.99
N PHE A 455 3.11 14.39 4.26
CA PHE A 455 2.98 13.89 5.62
C PHE A 455 4.34 13.82 6.32
N TYR A 456 5.35 13.19 5.71
CA TYR A 456 6.68 13.07 6.33
C TYR A 456 7.37 14.43 6.48
N ASP A 457 7.29 15.28 5.45
CA ASP A 457 7.84 16.64 5.46
C ASP A 457 7.24 17.47 6.62
N SER A 458 5.91 17.39 6.82
CA SER A 458 5.24 18.08 7.92
C SER A 458 5.51 17.43 9.29
N ARG A 459 5.45 16.10 9.38
CA ARG A 459 5.61 15.35 10.64
C ARG A 459 6.99 15.53 11.26
N PHE A 460 8.01 15.66 10.43
CA PHE A 460 9.40 15.82 10.88
C PHE A 460 10.00 17.18 10.57
N ASN A 461 9.19 18.13 10.07
CA ASN A 461 9.62 19.49 9.73
C ASN A 461 10.89 19.50 8.84
N ILE A 462 10.89 18.68 7.79
CA ILE A 462 12.06 18.45 6.93
C ILE A 462 12.37 19.71 6.10
N GLY A 463 11.34 20.42 5.62
CA GLY A 463 11.50 21.67 4.86
C GLY A 463 11.83 21.44 3.39
N MET A 464 11.28 20.38 2.79
CA MET A 464 11.51 20.04 1.39
C MET A 464 10.91 21.09 0.44
N SER A 465 11.70 21.52 -0.54
CA SER A 465 11.20 22.32 -1.66
C SER A 465 10.24 21.51 -2.55
N ALA A 466 9.40 22.20 -3.32
CA ALA A 466 8.49 21.54 -4.28
C ALA A 466 9.23 20.64 -5.29
N GLY A 467 10.43 21.04 -5.72
CA GLY A 467 11.27 20.21 -6.61
C GLY A 467 11.75 18.93 -5.93
N GLN A 468 12.21 19.01 -4.68
CA GLN A 468 12.63 17.84 -3.91
C GLN A 468 11.46 16.88 -3.66
N LYS A 469 10.27 17.39 -3.36
CA LYS A 469 9.07 16.56 -3.21
C LYS A 469 8.72 15.86 -4.53
N SER A 470 8.76 16.58 -5.65
CA SER A 470 8.51 16.00 -6.97
C SER A 470 9.53 14.93 -7.35
N ASP A 471 10.82 15.15 -7.08
CA ASP A 471 11.88 14.17 -7.35
C ASP A 471 11.69 12.93 -6.47
N LEU A 472 11.38 13.09 -5.17
CA LEU A 472 11.10 11.96 -4.28
C LEU A 472 9.85 11.17 -4.73
N VAL A 473 8.79 11.85 -5.16
CA VAL A 473 7.60 11.18 -5.74
C VAL A 473 7.95 10.43 -7.02
N ALA A 474 8.80 10.99 -7.89
CA ALA A 474 9.26 10.29 -9.09
C ALA A 474 10.00 9.00 -8.75
N PHE A 475 10.89 9.03 -7.75
CA PHE A 475 11.56 7.82 -7.26
C PHE A 475 10.57 6.80 -6.69
N LEU A 476 9.68 7.20 -5.77
CA LEU A 476 8.69 6.31 -5.17
C LEU A 476 7.72 5.70 -6.22
N SER A 477 7.47 6.42 -7.31
CA SER A 477 6.66 5.94 -8.44
C SER A 477 7.37 4.88 -9.29
N ALA A 478 8.71 4.84 -9.23
CA ALA A 478 9.56 3.94 -10.02
C ALA A 478 9.96 2.66 -9.26
N LEU A 479 9.43 2.42 -8.05
CA LEU A 479 9.85 1.30 -7.19
C LEU A 479 9.25 -0.06 -7.52
#